data_AF-A0A813WA76-F1
#
_entry.id   AF-A0A813WA76-F1
#
_cell.length_a   1.000
_cell.length_b   1.000
_cell.length_c   1.000
_cell.angle_alpha   90.00
_cell.angle_beta   90.00
_cell.angle_gamma   90.00
#
_symmetry.space_group_name_H-M   'P 1'
#
loop_
_entity.id
_entity.type
_entity.pdbx_description
1 polymer ?
#
loop_
_entity_poly.entity_id
_entity_poly.type
_entity_poly.pdbx_seq_one_letter_code
_entity_poly.pdbx_strand_id
1 'polypeptide(L)'
;MQMNYLRLGFITPLTAAFYLINQFVIYGIWYGATFSIVWISIERHILIFHSTRVATARGRLLFHYIPLMLFSLYAPILYAYLIFFYPCERIYDGTQTLCGDACFWGSISDSFAQYMSIAHDIMPIVIIVVFGAALLLRYIPLMLFSLYAPILYAYLIFFYPCERIYDGTQTLCGDACFWGSISDSFAQYMSIAHDIMPIVIIVVFGAALLLRIIIQKRCLRQVNEWRKYRKMIIQFIFISSTFVIFYLPYTVVDFVKALGFSSFGINVIQYFLPLTNVPSIALPYATLITLPGLKQKLFALTICKAKQNTIHTTVA
;
A
#
# COMPACT_ATOMS: atom_id res chain seq x y z
N MET A 1 7.01 -10.20 13.92
CA MET A 1 7.99 -11.18 13.40
C MET A 1 9.42 -10.75 13.70
N GLN A 2 9.84 -9.57 13.26
CA GLN A 2 11.20 -9.06 13.54
C GLN A 2 11.53 -8.90 15.03
N MET A 3 10.56 -8.69 15.92
CA MET A 3 10.82 -8.59 17.36
C MET A 3 11.59 -9.79 17.95
N ASN A 4 11.29 -11.01 17.50
CA ASN A 4 11.99 -12.20 17.96
C ASN A 4 13.37 -12.34 17.31
N TYR A 5 13.48 -12.00 16.03
CA TYR A 5 14.76 -11.97 15.32
C TYR A 5 15.77 -11.05 16.00
N LEU A 6 15.35 -9.85 16.40
CA LEU A 6 16.21 -8.88 17.06
C LEU A 6 16.63 -9.29 18.47
N ARG A 7 15.80 -10.08 19.16
CA ARG A 7 16.10 -10.60 20.49
C ARG A 7 16.98 -11.85 20.46
N LEU A 8 16.76 -12.73 19.48
CA LEU A 8 17.31 -14.08 19.47
C LEU A 8 18.35 -14.31 18.37
N GLY A 9 18.47 -13.40 17.39
CA GLY A 9 19.24 -13.60 16.16
C GLY A 9 18.53 -14.48 15.12
N PHE A 10 17.33 -14.98 15.43
CA PHE A 10 16.53 -15.82 14.54
C PHE A 10 15.04 -15.63 14.78
N ILE A 11 14.24 -15.93 13.76
CA ILE A 11 12.78 -15.78 13.79
C ILE A 11 12.13 -16.99 14.49
N THR A 12 11.32 -16.78 15.54
CA THR A 12 10.49 -17.83 16.15
C THR A 12 8.99 -17.54 15.99
N PRO A 13 8.14 -18.56 15.70
CA PRO A 13 8.49 -19.97 15.51
C PRO A 13 9.15 -20.26 14.13
N LEU A 14 10.12 -21.18 14.13
CA LEU A 14 10.82 -21.67 12.92
C LEU A 14 9.96 -22.72 12.18
N THR A 15 8.72 -22.39 11.81
CA THR A 15 7.86 -23.31 11.06
C THR A 15 7.74 -22.89 9.60
N ALA A 16 7.76 -23.87 8.69
CA ALA A 16 7.57 -23.62 7.26
C ALA A 16 6.27 -22.86 6.96
N ALA A 17 5.18 -23.17 7.69
CA ALA A 17 3.92 -22.46 7.55
C ALA A 17 4.04 -20.96 7.87
N PHE A 18 4.80 -20.62 8.92
CA PHE A 18 5.02 -19.23 9.32
C PHE A 18 5.78 -18.44 8.26
N TYR A 19 6.80 -19.07 7.67
CA TYR A 19 7.58 -18.48 6.57
C TYR A 19 6.73 -18.17 5.34
N LEU A 20 5.92 -19.13 4.91
CA LEU A 20 5.05 -18.97 3.74
C LEU A 20 3.98 -17.89 3.96
N ILE A 21 3.36 -17.86 5.16
CA ILE A 21 2.37 -16.83 5.50
C ILE A 21 3.02 -15.44 5.46
N ASN A 22 4.23 -15.29 5.99
CA ASN A 22 4.91 -14.01 5.99
C ASN A 22 5.29 -13.54 4.59
N GLN A 23 5.85 -14.43 3.76
CA GLN A 23 6.12 -14.12 2.35
C GLN A 23 4.82 -13.73 1.62
N PHE A 24 3.70 -14.40 1.91
CA PHE A 24 2.41 -14.06 1.32
C PHE A 24 1.90 -12.68 1.75
N VAL A 25 2.09 -12.30 3.01
CA VAL A 25 1.74 -10.96 3.50
C VAL A 25 2.61 -9.90 2.82
N ILE A 26 3.91 -10.14 2.73
CA ILE A 26 4.85 -9.18 2.13
C ILE A 26 4.60 -9.02 0.64
N TYR A 27 4.50 -10.10 -0.13
CA TYR A 27 4.35 -9.99 -1.57
C TYR A 27 2.87 -9.89 -1.97
N GLY A 28 2.06 -10.88 -1.62
CA GLY A 28 0.66 -10.93 -2.05
C GLY A 28 -0.18 -9.76 -1.57
N ILE A 29 -0.14 -9.45 -0.27
CA ILE A 29 -0.97 -8.37 0.29
C ILE A 29 -0.43 -6.99 -0.07
N TRP A 30 0.89 -6.77 -0.03
CA TRP A 30 1.48 -5.47 -0.39
C TRP A 30 1.20 -5.11 -1.85
N TYR A 31 1.46 -6.02 -2.80
CA TYR A 31 1.13 -5.78 -4.20
C TYR A 31 -0.38 -5.61 -4.40
N GLY A 32 -1.21 -6.42 -3.72
CA GLY A 32 -2.67 -6.26 -3.75
C GLY A 32 -3.13 -4.87 -3.28
N ALA A 33 -2.46 -4.31 -2.27
CA ALA A 33 -2.70 -2.95 -1.82
C ALA A 33 -2.30 -1.91 -2.87
N THR A 34 -1.12 -2.06 -3.47
CA THR A 34 -0.64 -1.19 -4.55
C THR A 34 -1.62 -1.16 -5.72
N PHE A 35 -2.08 -2.33 -6.20
CA PHE A 35 -3.11 -2.43 -7.24
C PHE A 35 -4.45 -1.81 -6.82
N SER A 36 -4.83 -1.93 -5.55
CA SER A 36 -6.04 -1.28 -5.03
C SER A 36 -5.91 0.25 -5.06
N ILE A 37 -4.73 0.80 -4.74
CA ILE A 37 -4.45 2.25 -4.83
C ILE A 37 -4.50 2.73 -6.29
N VAL A 38 -3.94 1.96 -7.22
CA VAL A 38 -4.05 2.23 -8.67
C VAL A 38 -5.51 2.36 -9.06
N TRP A 39 -6.33 1.36 -8.71
CA TRP A 39 -7.74 1.36 -9.08
C TRP A 39 -8.51 2.51 -8.43
N ILE A 40 -8.29 2.79 -7.14
CA ILE A 40 -8.92 3.94 -6.46
C ILE A 40 -8.59 5.25 -7.18
N SER A 41 -7.38 5.40 -7.71
CA SER A 41 -6.96 6.58 -8.47
C SER A 41 -7.73 6.71 -9.78
N ILE A 42 -7.85 5.61 -10.54
CA ILE A 42 -8.67 5.54 -11.77
C ILE A 42 -10.14 5.80 -11.46
N GLU A 43 -10.69 5.15 -10.43
CA GLU A 43 -12.07 5.27 -10.03
C GLU A 43 -12.44 6.71 -9.69
N ARG A 44 -11.59 7.42 -8.94
CA ARG A 44 -11.78 8.85 -8.64
C ARG A 44 -11.86 9.68 -9.90
N HIS A 45 -11.02 9.39 -10.88
CA HIS A 45 -11.07 10.05 -12.18
C HIS A 45 -12.42 9.78 -12.88
N ILE A 46 -12.87 8.53 -12.94
CA ILE A 46 -14.18 8.16 -13.50
C ILE A 46 -15.33 8.86 -12.76
N LEU A 47 -15.29 8.92 -11.43
CA LEU A 47 -16.34 9.55 -10.62
C LEU A 47 -16.44 11.05 -10.86
N ILE A 48 -15.32 11.73 -11.12
CA ILE A 48 -15.28 13.17 -11.35
C ILE A 48 -15.72 13.50 -12.79
N PHE A 49 -15.15 12.83 -13.79
CA PHE A 49 -15.35 13.19 -15.20
C PHE A 49 -16.51 12.42 -15.87
N HIS A 50 -16.90 11.28 -15.31
CA HIS A 50 -17.89 10.37 -15.88
C HIS A 50 -18.90 9.89 -14.83
N SER A 51 -19.32 10.78 -13.93
CA SER A 51 -20.27 10.47 -12.84
C SER A 51 -21.57 9.81 -13.33
N THR A 52 -22.04 10.16 -14.53
CA THR A 52 -23.22 9.56 -15.17
C THR A 52 -23.05 8.06 -15.45
N ARG A 53 -21.84 7.61 -15.78
CA ARG A 53 -21.53 6.18 -16.00
C ARG A 53 -21.59 5.36 -14.70
N VAL A 54 -21.38 6.01 -13.55
CA VAL A 54 -21.43 5.37 -12.22
C VAL A 54 -22.77 5.61 -11.51
N ALA A 55 -23.69 6.37 -12.12
CA ALA A 55 -25.00 6.66 -11.53
C ALA A 55 -25.91 5.42 -11.47
N THR A 56 -25.85 4.55 -12.49
CA THR A 56 -26.71 3.37 -12.59
C THR A 56 -26.15 2.18 -11.81
N ALA A 57 -27.01 1.22 -11.42
CA ALA A 57 -26.58 0.02 -10.71
C ALA A 57 -25.61 -0.84 -11.53
N ARG A 58 -25.89 -1.02 -12.83
CA ARG A 58 -25.00 -1.73 -13.78
C ARG A 58 -23.68 -0.98 -13.96
N GLY A 59 -23.74 0.35 -14.08
CA GLY A 59 -22.57 1.21 -14.14
C GLY A 59 -21.65 1.06 -12.93
N ARG A 60 -22.20 1.06 -11.70
CA ARG A 60 -21.42 0.79 -10.48
C ARG A 60 -20.83 -0.62 -10.44
N LEU A 61 -21.55 -1.62 -10.95
CA LEU A 61 -21.00 -2.97 -11.01
C LEU A 61 -19.78 -3.03 -11.92
N LEU A 62 -19.87 -2.47 -13.13
CA LEU A 62 -18.83 -2.52 -14.15
C LEU A 62 -17.64 -1.58 -13.87
N PHE A 63 -17.89 -0.35 -13.44
CA PHE A 63 -16.86 0.69 -13.32
C PHE A 63 -16.39 0.94 -11.89
N HIS A 64 -16.83 0.11 -10.93
CA HIS A 64 -16.41 0.27 -9.54
C HIS A 64 -16.18 -1.08 -8.86
N TYR A 65 -17.21 -1.92 -8.74
CA TYR A 65 -17.10 -3.17 -7.98
C TYR A 65 -16.24 -4.23 -8.64
N ILE A 66 -16.47 -4.53 -9.93
CA ILE A 66 -15.73 -5.58 -10.65
C ILE A 66 -14.24 -5.26 -10.72
N PRO A 67 -13.82 -4.06 -11.15
CA PRO A 67 -12.40 -3.81 -11.28
C PRO A 67 -11.74 -3.67 -9.90
N LEU A 68 -12.39 -3.06 -8.90
CA LEU A 68 -11.85 -3.07 -7.54
C LEU A 68 -11.59 -4.51 -7.05
N MET A 69 -12.55 -5.42 -7.25
CA MET A 69 -12.38 -6.82 -6.90
C MET A 69 -11.23 -7.48 -7.69
N LEU A 70 -11.15 -7.23 -9.00
CA LEU A 70 -10.09 -7.78 -9.85
C LEU A 70 -8.71 -7.28 -9.41
N PHE A 71 -8.53 -5.97 -9.22
CA PHE A 71 -7.27 -5.37 -8.79
C PHE A 71 -6.88 -5.78 -7.37
N SER A 72 -7.84 -5.88 -6.44
CA SER A 72 -7.57 -6.30 -5.06
C SER A 72 -7.31 -7.80 -4.92
N LEU A 73 -7.83 -8.66 -5.81
CA LEU A 73 -7.67 -10.11 -5.71
C LEU A 73 -6.57 -10.68 -6.62
N TYR A 74 -6.26 -10.02 -7.73
CA TYR A 74 -5.29 -10.52 -8.72
C TYR A 74 -3.93 -10.83 -8.10
N ALA A 75 -3.30 -9.84 -7.45
CA ALA A 75 -1.97 -10.03 -6.85
C ALA A 75 -2.00 -11.05 -5.70
N PRO A 76 -2.93 -10.99 -4.73
CA PRO A 76 -3.01 -12.03 -3.70
C PRO A 76 -3.20 -13.44 -4.29
N ILE A 77 -4.05 -13.64 -5.30
CA ILE A 77 -4.24 -14.98 -5.89
C ILE A 77 -2.96 -15.46 -6.58
N LEU A 78 -2.31 -14.60 -7.36
CA LEU A 78 -1.08 -14.94 -8.06
C LEU A 78 0.05 -15.29 -7.08
N TYR A 79 0.30 -14.45 -6.08
CA TYR A 79 1.34 -14.71 -5.09
C TYR A 79 0.99 -15.87 -4.15
N ALA A 80 -0.29 -16.12 -3.87
CA ALA A 80 -0.68 -17.35 -3.17
C ALA A 80 -0.30 -18.58 -3.99
N TYR A 81 -0.56 -18.59 -5.30
CA TYR A 81 -0.12 -19.66 -6.18
C TYR A 81 1.41 -19.82 -6.16
N LEU A 82 2.14 -18.72 -6.39
CA LEU A 82 3.60 -18.73 -6.47
C LEU A 82 4.28 -19.17 -5.17
N ILE A 83 3.73 -18.78 -4.01
CA ILE A 83 4.34 -19.07 -2.70
C ILE A 83 3.95 -20.46 -2.19
N PHE A 84 2.66 -20.83 -2.30
CA PHE A 84 2.19 -22.07 -1.70
C PHE A 84 2.31 -23.28 -2.62
N PHE A 85 2.19 -23.11 -3.94
CA PHE A 85 2.00 -24.21 -4.89
C PHE A 85 3.10 -24.34 -5.96
N TYR A 86 3.90 -23.31 -6.20
CA TYR A 86 4.96 -23.38 -7.21
C TYR A 86 6.03 -24.41 -6.83
N PRO A 87 6.45 -25.30 -7.76
CA PRO A 87 7.41 -26.36 -7.47
C PRO A 87 8.84 -25.82 -7.48
N CYS A 88 9.25 -25.24 -6.35
CA CYS A 88 10.59 -24.75 -6.08
C CYS A 88 11.18 -25.53 -4.89
N GLU A 89 12.51 -25.64 -4.82
CA GLU A 89 13.17 -26.06 -3.59
C GLU A 89 13.12 -24.91 -2.57
N ARG A 90 12.60 -25.18 -1.37
CA ARG A 90 12.39 -24.16 -0.33
C ARG A 90 13.53 -24.20 0.67
N ILE A 91 14.38 -23.19 0.59
CA ILE A 91 15.46 -22.97 1.56
C ILE A 91 14.99 -21.84 2.48
N TYR A 92 14.69 -22.17 3.74
CA TYR A 92 14.31 -21.18 4.73
C TYR A 92 15.53 -20.73 5.51
N ASP A 93 15.94 -19.48 5.30
CA ASP A 93 17.00 -18.88 6.10
C ASP A 93 16.39 -18.11 7.28
N GLY A 94 16.49 -18.70 8.47
CA GLY A 94 16.02 -18.09 9.71
C GLY A 94 16.88 -16.92 10.19
N THR A 95 18.02 -16.69 9.56
CA THR A 95 18.94 -15.59 9.85
C THR A 95 18.59 -14.31 9.07
N GLN A 96 17.61 -14.36 8.16
CA GLN A 96 17.18 -13.19 7.39
C GLN A 96 15.89 -12.56 7.94
N THR A 97 15.81 -11.23 7.96
CA THR A 97 14.75 -10.42 8.59
C THR A 97 13.36 -10.53 7.93
N LEU A 98 13.28 -11.14 6.74
CA LEU A 98 12.03 -11.44 6.03
C LEU A 98 11.94 -12.90 5.57
N CYS A 99 12.71 -13.79 6.21
CA CYS A 99 12.68 -15.22 5.95
C CYS A 99 13.27 -15.65 4.61
N GLY A 100 14.14 -14.81 4.04
CA GLY A 100 14.69 -14.99 2.71
C GLY A 100 13.72 -14.65 1.60
N ASP A 101 14.27 -14.63 0.39
CA ASP A 101 13.49 -14.45 -0.83
C ASP A 101 12.50 -15.60 -1.03
N ALA A 102 11.40 -15.29 -1.71
CA ALA A 102 10.47 -16.33 -2.09
C ALA A 102 11.15 -17.28 -3.07
N CYS A 103 11.08 -18.59 -2.79
CA CYS A 103 11.80 -19.63 -3.55
C CYS A 103 11.61 -19.54 -5.07
N PHE A 104 10.45 -19.05 -5.53
CA PHE A 104 10.12 -18.98 -6.94
C PHE A 104 11.05 -18.01 -7.68
N TRP A 105 11.64 -17.01 -7.02
CA TRP A 105 12.51 -16.02 -7.67
C TRP A 105 13.71 -16.64 -8.38
N GLY A 106 14.31 -17.69 -7.81
CA GLY A 106 15.43 -18.41 -8.43
C GLY A 106 15.00 -19.49 -9.42
N SER A 107 13.70 -19.76 -9.56
CA SER A 107 13.17 -20.88 -10.36
C SER A 107 12.29 -20.45 -11.54
N ILE A 108 11.75 -19.23 -11.51
CA ILE A 108 10.96 -18.68 -12.62
C ILE A 108 11.86 -18.30 -13.79
N SER A 109 11.30 -18.29 -15.00
CA SER A 109 12.03 -17.82 -16.18
C SER A 109 12.29 -16.31 -16.11
N ASP A 110 13.38 -15.85 -16.71
CA ASP A 110 13.73 -14.42 -16.81
C ASP A 110 12.59 -13.59 -17.40
N SER A 111 11.87 -14.14 -18.39
CA SER A 111 10.71 -13.49 -19.00
C SER A 111 9.57 -13.25 -18.00
N PHE A 112 9.36 -14.19 -17.06
CA PHE A 112 8.33 -14.05 -16.03
C PHE A 112 8.79 -13.09 -14.93
N ALA A 113 10.07 -13.11 -14.57
CA ALA A 113 10.64 -12.12 -13.65
C ALA A 113 10.51 -10.68 -14.20
N GLN A 114 10.81 -10.48 -15.50
CA GLN A 114 10.60 -9.21 -16.19
C GLN A 114 9.12 -8.80 -16.20
N TYR A 115 8.22 -9.75 -16.47
CA TYR A 115 6.78 -9.50 -16.40
C TYR A 115 6.36 -9.03 -15.00
N MET A 116 6.81 -9.70 -13.94
CA MET A 116 6.47 -9.32 -12.57
C MET A 116 6.97 -7.91 -12.25
N SER A 117 8.21 -7.59 -12.62
CA SER A 117 8.77 -6.25 -12.38
C SER A 117 7.99 -5.17 -13.15
N ILE A 118 7.68 -5.39 -14.43
CA ILE A 118 6.94 -4.42 -15.23
C ILE A 118 5.50 -4.28 -14.73
N ALA A 119 4.80 -5.39 -14.54
CA ALA A 119 3.37 -5.40 -14.27
C ALA A 119 3.03 -5.07 -12.80
N HIS A 120 3.86 -5.45 -11.83
CA HIS A 120 3.59 -5.26 -10.41
C HIS A 120 4.32 -4.07 -9.79
N ASP A 121 5.47 -3.67 -10.35
CA ASP A 121 6.21 -2.50 -9.85
C ASP A 121 5.98 -1.28 -10.74
N ILE A 122 6.43 -1.35 -12.00
CA ILE A 122 6.52 -0.16 -12.86
C ILE A 122 5.13 0.32 -13.29
N MET A 123 4.28 -0.57 -13.80
CA MET A 123 2.97 -0.20 -14.34
C MET A 123 2.06 0.44 -13.28
N PRO A 124 1.91 -0.09 -12.06
CA PRO A 124 1.13 0.56 -11.01
C PRO A 124 1.59 1.97 -10.71
N ILE A 125 2.90 2.18 -10.60
CA ILE A 125 3.49 3.50 -10.36
C ILE A 125 3.14 4.45 -11.52
N VAL A 126 3.37 4.03 -12.76
CA VAL A 126 3.07 4.84 -13.95
C VAL A 126 1.58 5.19 -14.02
N ILE A 127 0.68 4.24 -13.75
CA ILE A 127 -0.77 4.49 -13.80
C ILE A 127 -1.20 5.44 -12.66
N ILE A 128 -0.72 5.23 -11.44
CA ILE A 128 -0.98 6.15 -10.30
C ILE A 128 -0.50 7.55 -10.66
N VAL A 129 0.70 7.66 -11.24
CA VAL A 129 1.27 8.91 -11.69
C VAL A 129 0.43 9.56 -12.79
N VAL A 130 0.02 8.83 -13.83
CA VAL A 130 -0.74 9.39 -14.97
C VAL A 130 -2.14 9.82 -14.55
N PHE A 131 -2.89 8.97 -13.84
CA PHE A 131 -4.25 9.32 -13.41
C PHE A 131 -4.24 10.33 -12.26
N GLY A 132 -3.22 10.27 -11.40
CA GLY A 132 -2.90 11.32 -10.45
C GLY A 132 -2.67 12.63 -11.19
N ALA A 133 -1.72 12.69 -12.13
CA ALA A 133 -1.41 13.87 -12.95
C ALA A 133 -2.65 14.42 -13.68
N ALA A 134 -3.50 13.56 -14.24
CA ALA A 134 -4.75 13.97 -14.91
C ALA A 134 -5.75 14.63 -13.95
N LEU A 135 -5.84 14.15 -12.70
CA LEU A 135 -6.59 14.81 -11.62
C LEU A 135 -5.90 16.09 -11.11
N LEU A 136 -4.57 16.13 -11.21
CA LEU A 136 -3.67 17.15 -10.66
C LEU A 136 -3.31 18.28 -11.65
N LEU A 137 -3.66 18.18 -12.93
CA LEU A 137 -3.62 19.29 -13.91
C LEU A 137 -4.51 20.49 -13.47
N ARG A 138 -5.37 20.31 -12.45
CA ARG A 138 -6.10 21.36 -11.73
C ARG A 138 -5.42 21.85 -10.43
N TYR A 139 -4.40 21.15 -9.93
CA TYR A 139 -3.73 21.38 -8.64
C TYR A 139 -2.20 21.28 -8.80
N ILE A 140 -1.66 22.11 -9.69
CA ILE A 140 -0.25 22.19 -10.14
C ILE A 140 0.81 22.02 -9.01
N PRO A 141 0.65 22.59 -7.80
CA PRO A 141 1.65 22.45 -6.73
C PRO A 141 1.81 21.02 -6.18
N LEU A 142 0.76 20.19 -6.23
CA LEU A 142 0.84 18.79 -5.78
C LEU A 142 1.54 17.89 -6.81
N MET A 143 1.53 18.31 -8.09
CA MET A 143 2.05 17.55 -9.23
C MET A 143 3.57 17.49 -9.26
N LEU A 144 4.24 18.60 -8.96
CA LEU A 144 5.69 18.63 -8.83
C LEU A 144 6.16 17.67 -7.74
N PHE A 145 5.39 17.53 -6.65
CA PHE A 145 5.78 16.71 -5.53
C PHE A 145 5.61 15.20 -5.78
N SER A 146 4.52 14.77 -6.42
CA SER A 146 4.27 13.34 -6.65
C SER A 146 5.10 12.74 -7.80
N LEU A 147 5.49 13.55 -8.78
CA LEU A 147 6.36 13.12 -9.89
C LEU A 147 7.83 13.13 -9.51
N TYR A 148 8.21 14.08 -8.65
CA TYR A 148 9.59 14.24 -8.22
C TYR A 148 10.16 12.97 -7.57
N ALA A 149 9.44 12.37 -6.62
CA ALA A 149 9.90 11.18 -5.91
C ALA A 149 10.20 10.00 -6.86
N PRO A 150 9.27 9.50 -7.69
CA PRO A 150 9.56 8.37 -8.57
C PRO A 150 10.64 8.68 -9.61
N ILE A 151 10.69 9.90 -10.16
CA ILE A 151 11.74 10.29 -11.11
C ILE A 151 13.11 10.29 -10.42
N LEU A 152 13.20 10.85 -9.20
CA LEU A 152 14.42 10.88 -8.42
C LEU A 152 14.87 9.46 -8.08
N TYR A 153 13.99 8.60 -7.56
CA TYR A 153 14.36 7.22 -7.23
C TYR A 153 14.75 6.41 -8.47
N ALA A 154 14.07 6.57 -9.60
CA ALA A 154 14.47 5.94 -10.85
C ALA A 154 15.86 6.42 -11.29
N TYR A 155 16.13 7.73 -11.21
CA TYR A 155 17.45 8.27 -11.49
C TYR A 155 18.52 7.66 -10.57
N LEU A 156 18.27 7.64 -9.26
CA LEU A 156 19.20 7.10 -8.27
C LEU A 156 19.47 5.61 -8.46
N ILE A 157 18.47 4.82 -8.82
CA ILE A 157 18.60 3.37 -9.00
C ILE A 157 19.34 3.03 -10.30
N PHE A 158 19.01 3.71 -11.41
CA PHE A 158 19.51 3.32 -12.73
C PHE A 158 20.76 4.06 -13.17
N PHE A 159 20.94 5.32 -12.77
CA PHE A 159 21.95 6.22 -13.33
C PHE A 159 22.99 6.71 -12.32
N TYR A 160 22.79 6.49 -11.02
CA TYR A 160 23.78 6.92 -10.02
C TYR A 160 25.06 6.06 -10.12
N PRO A 161 26.26 6.66 -10.20
CA PRO A 161 27.51 5.95 -10.38
C PRO A 161 27.96 5.32 -9.05
N CYS A 162 27.48 4.11 -8.79
CA CYS A 162 27.82 3.28 -7.63
C CYS A 162 28.28 1.90 -8.11
N GLU A 163 29.14 1.23 -7.33
CA GLU A 163 29.38 -0.20 -7.53
C GLU A 163 28.20 -0.98 -6.93
N ARG A 164 27.55 -1.82 -7.74
CA ARG A 164 26.40 -2.62 -7.27
C ARG A 164 26.93 -3.88 -6.62
N ILE A 165 26.98 -3.88 -5.29
CA ILE A 165 27.26 -5.07 -4.50
C ILE A 165 25.91 -5.70 -4.17
N TYR A 166 25.64 -6.86 -4.78
CA TYR A 166 24.45 -7.65 -4.46
C TYR A 166 24.81 -8.62 -3.34
N ASP A 167 24.24 -8.41 -2.15
CA ASP A 167 24.39 -9.32 -1.02
C ASP A 167 23.13 -10.17 -0.90
N GLY A 168 23.21 -11.42 -1.38
CA GLY A 168 22.10 -12.37 -1.30
C GLY A 168 21.74 -12.80 0.13
N THR A 169 22.50 -12.37 1.15
CA THR A 169 22.17 -12.62 2.55
C THR A 169 21.31 -11.51 3.17
N GLN A 170 21.21 -10.36 2.51
CA GLN A 170 20.41 -9.23 2.97
C GLN A 170 19.01 -9.23 2.36
N THR A 171 18.04 -8.71 3.10
CA THR A 171 16.69 -8.51 2.59
C THR A 171 16.70 -7.57 1.39
N LEU A 172 16.04 -7.98 0.29
CA LEU A 172 16.00 -7.27 -1.00
C LEU A 172 17.33 -7.29 -1.78
N CYS A 173 18.19 -8.30 -1.54
CA CYS A 173 19.50 -8.46 -2.18
C CYS A 173 20.50 -7.32 -1.85
N GLY A 174 20.31 -6.66 -0.71
CA GLY A 174 21.09 -5.52 -0.23
C GLY A 174 20.38 -4.18 -0.39
N ASP A 175 20.88 -3.16 0.31
CA ASP A 175 20.40 -1.79 0.11
C ASP A 175 20.72 -1.30 -1.30
N ALA A 176 19.89 -0.39 -1.84
CA ALA A 176 20.20 0.24 -3.11
C ALA A 176 21.59 0.89 -3.05
N CYS A 177 22.46 0.58 -4.01
CA CYS A 177 23.88 0.94 -4.01
C CYS A 177 24.19 2.41 -3.66
N PHE A 178 23.27 3.33 -3.99
CA PHE A 178 23.43 4.75 -3.75
C PHE A 178 23.42 5.06 -2.25
N TRP A 179 22.78 4.27 -1.39
CA TRP A 179 22.70 4.53 0.05
C TRP A 179 24.07 4.63 0.74
N GLY A 180 25.03 3.81 0.34
CA GLY A 180 26.40 3.87 0.88
C GLY A 180 27.30 4.90 0.21
N SER A 181 26.85 5.48 -0.92
CA SER A 181 27.67 6.35 -1.77
C SER A 181 27.20 7.81 -1.80
N ILE A 182 25.94 8.07 -1.41
CA ILE A 182 25.39 9.42 -1.35
C ILE A 182 26.01 10.21 -0.18
N SER A 183 26.20 11.51 -0.40
CA SER A 183 26.60 12.43 0.67
C SER A 183 25.56 12.42 1.80
N ASP A 184 26.01 12.57 3.05
CA ASP A 184 25.14 12.71 4.22
C ASP A 184 24.05 13.79 4.03
N SER A 185 24.40 14.90 3.37
CA SER A 185 23.46 15.97 3.03
C SER A 185 22.30 15.50 2.14
N PHE A 186 22.58 14.59 1.20
CA PHE A 186 21.55 14.04 0.33
C PHE A 186 20.70 12.99 1.05
N ALA A 187 21.30 12.17 1.92
CA ALA A 187 20.54 11.26 2.79
C ALA A 187 19.57 12.03 3.71
N GLN A 188 20.03 13.14 4.31
CA GLN A 188 19.17 14.04 5.09
C GLN A 188 18.05 14.65 4.24
N TYR A 189 18.36 15.08 3.03
CA TYR A 189 17.35 15.57 2.09
C TYR A 189 16.27 14.52 1.84
N MET A 190 16.66 13.27 1.57
CA MET A 190 15.73 12.18 1.28
C MET A 190 14.79 11.92 2.47
N SER A 191 15.35 11.81 3.67
CA SER A 191 14.58 11.64 4.92
C SER A 191 13.58 12.79 5.13
N ILE A 192 14.04 14.04 5.00
CA ILE A 192 13.17 15.21 5.22
C ILE A 192 12.08 15.29 4.15
N ALA A 193 12.45 15.19 2.88
CA ALA A 193 11.54 15.40 1.77
C ALA A 193 10.55 14.25 1.60
N HIS A 194 11.01 13.00 1.70
CA HIS A 194 10.18 11.83 1.38
C HIS A 194 9.50 11.19 2.59
N ASP A 195 10.03 11.37 3.80
CA ASP A 195 9.44 10.76 5.01
C ASP A 195 8.77 11.81 5.91
N ILE A 196 9.51 12.83 6.34
CA ILE A 196 9.02 13.80 7.34
C ILE A 196 7.95 14.71 6.73
N MET A 197 8.22 15.32 5.58
CA MET A 197 7.34 16.34 5.02
C MET A 197 5.94 15.80 4.67
N PRO A 198 5.78 14.61 4.06
CA PRO A 198 4.44 14.06 3.80
C PRO A 198 3.61 13.87 5.08
N ILE A 199 4.23 13.45 6.18
CA ILE A 199 3.53 13.27 7.46
C ILE A 199 3.06 14.62 8.00
N VAL A 200 3.93 15.63 7.98
CA VAL A 200 3.56 17.00 8.39
C VAL A 200 2.39 17.53 7.55
N ILE A 201 2.45 17.36 6.23
CA ILE A 201 1.38 17.74 5.30
C ILE A 201 0.08 16.99 5.65
N ILE A 202 0.12 15.67 5.83
CA ILE A 202 -1.06 14.87 6.19
C ILE A 202 -1.69 15.37 7.50
N VAL A 203 -0.88 15.64 8.52
CA VAL A 203 -1.36 16.12 9.83
C VAL A 203 -1.96 17.51 9.72
N VAL A 204 -1.25 18.47 9.11
CA VAL A 204 -1.69 19.87 9.01
C VAL A 204 -2.93 20.00 8.13
N PHE A 205 -2.89 19.48 6.90
CA PHE A 205 -4.03 19.56 5.99
C PHE A 205 -5.18 18.68 6.44
N GLY A 206 -4.90 17.54 7.09
CA GLY A 206 -5.93 16.71 7.69
C GLY A 206 -6.66 17.40 8.84
N ALA A 207 -5.94 18.04 9.75
CA ALA A 207 -6.54 18.85 10.81
C ALA A 207 -7.35 20.03 10.25
N ALA A 208 -6.82 20.75 9.25
CA ALA A 208 -7.52 21.85 8.61
C ALA A 208 -8.81 21.40 7.90
N LEU A 209 -8.78 20.25 7.21
CA LEU A 209 -9.96 19.67 6.57
C LEU A 209 -11.02 19.28 7.61
N LEU A 210 -10.62 18.63 8.70
CA LEU A 210 -11.51 18.27 9.80
C LEU A 210 -12.15 19.51 10.42
N LEU A 211 -11.35 20.54 10.69
CA LEU A 211 -11.84 21.82 11.22
C LEU A 211 -12.87 22.45 10.28
N ARG A 212 -12.57 22.53 8.98
CA ARG A 212 -13.50 23.05 7.97
C ARG A 212 -14.80 22.27 7.96
N ILE A 213 -14.76 20.96 8.04
CA ILE A 213 -15.96 20.13 8.03
C ILE A 213 -16.77 20.32 9.34
N ILE A 214 -16.11 20.45 10.49
CA ILE A 214 -16.79 20.76 11.77
C ILE A 214 -17.48 22.12 11.69
N ILE A 215 -16.82 23.14 11.10
CA ILE A 215 -17.41 24.46 10.89
C ILE A 215 -18.59 24.38 9.91
N GLN A 216 -18.41 23.74 8.76
CA GLN A 216 -19.47 23.57 7.75
C GLN A 216 -20.67 22.79 8.29
N LYS A 217 -20.46 21.81 9.18
CA LYS A 217 -21.53 21.09 9.87
C LYS A 217 -22.42 22.04 10.69
N ARG A 218 -21.83 23.06 11.31
CA ARG A 218 -22.60 24.06 12.06
C ARG A 218 -23.44 24.94 11.15
N CYS A 219 -23.02 25.15 9.90
CA CYS A 219 -23.71 25.99 8.92
C CYS A 219 -24.76 25.24 8.09
N LEU A 220 -24.54 23.96 7.75
CA LEU A 220 -25.41 23.19 6.86
C LEU A 220 -26.48 22.41 7.65
N ARG A 221 -27.72 22.89 7.60
CA ARG A 221 -28.90 22.28 8.27
C ARG A 221 -29.47 21.04 7.55
N GLN A 222 -28.80 20.52 6.52
CA GLN A 222 -29.29 19.38 5.73
C GLN A 222 -28.78 18.03 6.25
N VAL A 223 -29.67 17.25 6.87
CA VAL A 223 -29.36 15.98 7.55
C VAL A 223 -28.89 14.87 6.59
N ASN A 224 -29.36 14.86 5.34
CA ASN A 224 -29.06 13.78 4.39
C ASN A 224 -27.65 13.87 3.79
N GLU A 225 -27.21 15.05 3.37
CA GLU A 225 -25.85 15.25 2.85
C GLU A 225 -24.78 14.96 3.91
N TRP A 226 -25.07 15.25 5.19
CA TRP A 226 -24.14 14.98 6.30
C TRP A 226 -23.78 13.49 6.44
N ARG A 227 -24.71 12.57 6.14
CA ARG A 227 -24.42 11.12 6.20
C ARG A 227 -23.36 10.71 5.19
N LYS A 228 -23.29 11.38 4.03
CA LYS A 228 -22.29 11.13 2.98
C LYS A 228 -20.92 11.67 3.42
N TYR A 229 -20.86 12.92 3.88
CA TYR A 229 -19.62 13.53 4.37
C TYR A 229 -19.04 12.78 5.58
N ARG A 230 -19.87 12.32 6.52
CA ARG A 230 -19.42 11.57 7.70
C ARG A 230 -18.60 10.33 7.34
N LYS A 231 -18.99 9.57 6.31
CA LYS A 231 -18.27 8.36 5.90
C LYS A 231 -16.92 8.68 5.29
N MET A 232 -16.87 9.71 4.43
CA MET A 232 -15.64 10.21 3.83
C MET A 232 -14.66 10.71 4.91
N ILE A 233 -15.16 11.41 5.93
CA ILE A 233 -14.36 11.85 7.09
C ILE A 233 -13.81 10.66 7.86
N ILE A 234 -14.64 9.66 8.17
CA ILE A 234 -14.18 8.46 8.91
C ILE A 234 -13.07 7.76 8.12
N GLN A 235 -13.23 7.62 6.80
CA GLN A 235 -12.19 7.07 5.94
C GLN A 235 -10.91 7.90 5.99
N PHE A 236 -11.02 9.22 5.85
CA PHE A 236 -9.87 10.11 5.87
C PHE A 236 -9.14 10.09 7.22
N ILE A 237 -9.87 10.12 8.34
CA ILE A 237 -9.31 10.00 9.68
C ILE A 237 -8.60 8.66 9.83
N PHE A 238 -9.24 7.56 9.41
CA PHE A 238 -8.63 6.24 9.51
C PHE A 238 -7.33 6.14 8.70
N ILE A 239 -7.33 6.63 7.45
CA ILE A 239 -6.15 6.66 6.59
C ILE A 239 -5.04 7.46 7.27
N SER A 240 -5.35 8.70 7.67
CA SER A 240 -4.37 9.61 8.30
C SER A 240 -3.84 9.07 9.62
N SER A 241 -4.72 8.53 10.49
CA SER A 241 -4.31 7.95 11.77
C SER A 241 -3.43 6.73 11.58
N THR A 242 -3.70 5.90 10.57
CA THR A 242 -2.89 4.72 10.27
C THR A 242 -1.48 5.14 9.85
N PHE A 243 -1.35 6.14 8.97
CA PHE A 243 -0.03 6.68 8.63
C PHE A 243 0.67 7.27 9.86
N VAL A 244 0.01 8.12 10.64
CA VAL A 244 0.63 8.73 11.83
C VAL A 244 1.05 7.68 12.86
N ILE A 245 0.20 6.70 13.19
CA ILE A 245 0.51 5.69 14.21
C ILE A 245 1.71 4.83 13.80
N PHE A 246 1.78 4.43 12.53
CA PHE A 246 2.77 3.44 12.10
C PHE A 246 4.04 4.06 11.48
N TYR A 247 3.98 5.25 10.87
CA TYR A 247 5.18 5.92 10.33
C TYR A 247 5.84 6.89 11.31
N LEU A 248 5.09 7.53 12.21
CA LEU A 248 5.66 8.55 13.10
C LEU A 248 6.81 8.02 13.97
N PRO A 249 6.73 6.81 14.58
CA PRO A 249 7.84 6.32 15.40
C PRO A 249 9.15 6.16 14.63
N TYR A 250 9.08 5.61 13.40
CA TYR A 250 10.23 5.50 12.50
C TYR A 250 10.79 6.90 12.16
N THR A 251 9.90 7.80 11.77
CA THR A 251 10.25 9.18 11.36
C THR A 251 10.91 9.97 12.48
N VAL A 252 10.46 9.79 13.73
CA VAL A 252 11.07 10.45 14.90
C VAL A 252 12.50 9.97 15.12
N VAL A 253 12.75 8.65 15.03
CA VAL A 253 14.11 8.11 15.16
C VAL A 253 15.01 8.67 14.06
N ASP A 254 14.52 8.66 12.82
CA ASP A 254 15.30 9.11 11.67
C ASP A 254 15.59 10.62 11.72
N PHE A 255 14.62 11.43 12.14
CA PHE A 255 14.80 12.86 12.37
C PHE A 255 15.86 13.15 13.44
N VAL A 256 15.83 12.43 14.57
CA VAL A 256 16.83 12.62 15.63
C VAL A 256 18.23 12.22 15.16
N LYS A 257 18.35 11.16 14.36
CA LYS A 257 19.62 10.81 13.71
C LYS A 257 20.11 11.90 12.76
N ALA A 258 19.21 12.50 11.98
CA ALA A 258 19.52 13.61 11.09
C ALA A 258 20.02 14.87 11.83
N LEU A 259 19.66 15.04 13.10
CA LEU A 259 20.18 16.10 13.98
C LEU A 259 21.60 15.82 14.54
N GLY A 260 22.26 14.72 14.12
CA GLY A 260 23.62 14.36 14.52
C GLY A 260 23.70 13.29 15.61
N PHE A 261 22.57 12.76 16.08
CA PHE A 261 22.54 11.68 17.07
C PHE A 261 22.49 10.31 16.40
N SER A 262 23.55 9.94 15.67
CA SER A 262 23.59 8.74 14.82
C SER A 262 23.26 7.42 15.56
N SER A 263 23.60 7.32 16.85
CA SER A 263 23.32 6.15 17.69
C SER A 263 21.89 6.07 18.23
N PHE A 264 21.10 7.15 18.11
CA PHE A 264 19.76 7.20 18.65
C PHE A 264 18.83 6.20 17.98
N GLY A 265 18.19 5.34 18.78
CA GLY A 265 17.18 4.42 18.28
C GLY A 265 17.68 3.37 17.28
N ILE A 266 18.99 3.13 17.11
CA ILE A 266 19.51 2.04 16.26
C ILE A 266 18.87 0.70 16.64
N ASN A 267 18.78 0.42 17.94
CA ASN A 267 18.16 -0.81 18.42
C ASN A 267 16.64 -0.83 18.25
N VAL A 268 16.01 0.33 18.01
CA VAL A 268 14.55 0.47 17.97
C VAL A 268 13.99 0.58 16.55
N ILE A 269 14.75 1.19 15.62
CA ILE A 269 14.32 1.47 14.24
C ILE A 269 13.91 0.20 13.49
N GLN A 270 14.64 -0.88 13.76
CA GLN A 270 14.38 -2.23 13.29
C GLN A 270 13.03 -2.80 13.76
N TYR A 271 12.43 -2.33 14.86
CA TYR A 271 11.05 -2.70 15.23
C TYR A 271 10.01 -1.84 14.49
N PHE A 272 10.35 -0.60 14.15
CA PHE A 272 9.43 0.33 13.50
C PHE A 272 9.35 0.13 11.99
N LEU A 273 10.45 -0.28 11.35
CA LEU A 273 10.50 -0.44 9.89
C LEU A 273 9.43 -1.40 9.34
N PRO A 274 9.13 -2.57 9.95
CA PRO A 274 8.02 -3.41 9.46
C PRO A 274 6.65 -2.78 9.66
N LEU A 275 6.51 -1.97 10.70
CA LEU A 275 5.22 -1.34 11.03
C LEU A 275 4.82 -0.35 9.93
N THR A 276 5.77 0.24 9.20
CA THR A 276 5.50 1.12 8.05
C THR A 276 4.79 0.40 6.90
N ASN A 277 4.77 -0.94 6.88
CA ASN A 277 4.00 -1.73 5.92
C ASN A 277 2.53 -1.94 6.34
N VAL A 278 2.17 -1.67 7.60
CA VAL A 278 0.80 -1.84 8.11
C VAL A 278 -0.20 -0.93 7.38
N PRO A 279 0.09 0.36 7.09
CA PRO A 279 -0.77 1.17 6.24
C PRO A 279 -1.09 0.49 4.91
N SER A 280 -0.10 -0.06 4.20
CA SER A 280 -0.35 -0.78 2.94
C SER A 280 -1.38 -1.89 3.12
N ILE A 281 -1.30 -2.66 4.20
CA ILE A 281 -2.27 -3.71 4.51
C ILE A 281 -3.64 -3.13 4.89
N ALA A 282 -3.69 -2.12 5.75
CA ALA A 282 -4.92 -1.61 6.35
C ALA A 282 -5.76 -0.74 5.39
N LEU A 283 -5.12 -0.01 4.47
CA LEU A 283 -5.77 0.98 3.62
C LEU A 283 -6.83 0.37 2.67
N PRO A 284 -6.58 -0.75 1.96
CA PRO A 284 -7.61 -1.39 1.14
C PRO A 284 -8.86 -1.74 1.96
N TYR A 285 -8.70 -2.33 3.14
CA TYR A 285 -9.83 -2.68 4.00
C TYR A 285 -10.57 -1.44 4.53
N ALA A 286 -9.84 -0.39 4.90
CA ALA A 286 -10.42 0.88 5.30
C ALA A 286 -11.34 1.44 4.22
N THR A 287 -10.87 1.41 2.96
CA THR A 287 -11.63 1.91 1.82
C THR A 287 -12.87 1.07 1.51
N LEU A 288 -12.78 -0.26 1.70
CA LEU A 288 -13.92 -1.16 1.55
C LEU A 288 -14.99 -0.93 2.63
N ILE A 289 -14.58 -0.80 3.90
CA ILE A 289 -15.50 -0.63 5.04
C ILE A 289 -16.28 0.69 4.94
N THR A 290 -15.65 1.75 4.42
CA THR A 290 -16.26 3.09 4.36
C THR A 290 -17.22 3.25 3.17
N LEU A 291 -17.30 2.25 2.30
CA LEU A 291 -18.05 2.30 1.06
C LEU A 291 -19.57 2.29 1.31
N PRO A 292 -20.31 3.33 0.89
CA PRO A 292 -21.72 3.47 1.24
C PRO A 292 -22.58 2.37 0.61
N GLY A 293 -23.26 1.61 1.46
CA GLY A 293 -24.21 0.57 1.05
C GLY A 293 -23.56 -0.76 0.67
N LEU A 294 -22.24 -0.93 0.85
CA LEU A 294 -21.57 -2.19 0.58
C LEU A 294 -22.18 -3.35 1.39
N LYS A 295 -22.42 -3.14 2.70
CA LYS A 295 -23.07 -4.14 3.57
C LYS A 295 -24.47 -4.52 3.08
N GLN A 296 -25.27 -3.53 2.67
CA GLN A 296 -26.63 -3.77 2.16
C GLN A 296 -26.62 -4.54 0.85
N LYS A 297 -25.64 -4.28 -0.03
CA LYS A 297 -25.48 -4.98 -1.31
C LYS A 297 -24.95 -6.40 -1.14
N LEU A 298 -23.96 -6.61 -0.28
CA LEU A 298 -23.48 -7.95 0.09
C LEU A 298 -24.60 -8.80 0.67
N PHE A 299 -25.42 -8.21 1.54
CA PHE A 299 -26.57 -8.88 2.12
C PHE A 299 -27.68 -9.16 1.10
N ALA A 300 -27.93 -8.25 0.16
CA ALA A 300 -28.87 -8.49 -0.94
C ALA A 300 -28.40 -9.64 -1.85
N LEU A 301 -27.09 -9.73 -2.13
CA LEU A 301 -26.51 -10.82 -2.92
C LEU A 301 -26.65 -12.18 -2.21
N THR A 302 -26.51 -12.24 -0.88
CA THR A 302 -26.70 -13.48 -0.12
C THR A 302 -28.17 -13.88 0.01
N ILE A 303 -29.09 -12.93 0.20
CA ILE A 303 -30.54 -13.22 0.29
C ILE A 303 -31.15 -13.59 -1.06
N CYS A 304 -30.77 -12.93 -2.16
CA CYS A 304 -31.29 -13.28 -3.48
C CYS A 304 -30.91 -14.72 -3.88
N LYS A 305 -29.73 -15.19 -3.46
CA LYS A 305 -29.35 -16.62 -3.59
C LYS A 305 -30.25 -17.54 -2.76
N ALA A 306 -30.60 -17.16 -1.53
CA ALA A 306 -31.48 -17.96 -0.69
C ALA A 306 -32.90 -18.10 -1.28
N LYS A 307 -33.45 -17.02 -1.85
CA LYS A 307 -34.81 -17.03 -2.43
C LYS A 307 -34.90 -17.77 -3.77
N GLN A 308 -33.82 -17.79 -4.56
CA GLN A 308 -33.76 -18.61 -5.79
C GLN A 308 -33.72 -20.11 -5.49
N ASN A 309 -33.07 -20.53 -4.40
CA ASN A 309 -33.00 -21.95 -4.03
C ASN A 309 -34.33 -22.51 -3.51
N THR A 310 -35.22 -21.68 -2.97
CA THR A 310 -36.55 -22.14 -2.47
C THR A 310 -37.58 -22.33 -3.57
N ILE A 311 -37.38 -21.73 -4.76
CA ILE A 311 -38.33 -21.84 -5.88
C ILE A 311 -38.05 -23.10 -6.72
N HIS A 312 -36.83 -23.64 -6.68
CA HIS A 312 -36.49 -24.87 -7.40
C HIS A 312 -36.86 -26.17 -6.67
N THR A 313 -37.13 -26.14 -5.37
CA THR A 313 -37.51 -27.33 -4.58
C THR A 313 -39.00 -27.61 -4.49
N THR A 314 -39.86 -26.74 -5.05
CA THR A 314 -41.34 -26.90 -5.03
C THR A 314 -41.94 -27.28 -6.38
N VAL A 315 -41.12 -27.66 -7.37
CA VAL A 315 -41.58 -28.11 -8.71
C VAL A 315 -41.21 -29.59 -8.95
N ALA A 316 -41.13 -30.39 -7.89
CA ALA A 316 -40.98 -31.84 -7.96
C ALA A 316 -42.13 -32.51 -7.20
#